data_AF-A0A1J4MDP5-F1
#
_entry.id   AF-A0A1J4MDP5-F1
#
_cell.length_a   1.000
_cell.length_b   1.000
_cell.length_c   1.000
_cell.angle_alpha   90.00
_cell.angle_beta   90.00
_cell.angle_gamma   90.00
#
_symmetry.space_group_name_H-M   'P 1'
#
loop_
_entity.id
_entity.type
_entity.pdbx_description
1 polymer ?
#
loop_
_entity_poly.entity_id
_entity_poly.type
_entity_poly.pdbx_seq_one_letter_code
_entity_poly.pdbx_strand_id
1 'polypeptide(L)'
;MKSGDLYRGTLAHVEDNMNCMLDTVNVTMKDGRPLALEQCYLRGSQIRFFILPDMLKNAPMFKLAANAKNRARILGVAGNKRAFANRTSVRARGRGRSSRMPVA
;
A
#
# COMPACT_ATOMS: atom_id res chain seq x y z
N MET A 1 10.62 12.72 14.25
CA MET A 1 9.56 12.54 15.29
C MET A 1 8.40 13.50 15.07
N LYS A 2 7.25 13.32 15.74
CA LYS A 2 6.15 14.31 15.75
C LYS A 2 6.60 15.70 16.19
N SER A 3 7.57 15.75 17.10
CA SER A 3 8.22 16.97 17.61
C SER A 3 9.18 17.65 16.62
N GLY A 4 9.61 16.94 15.56
CA GLY A 4 10.59 17.42 14.59
C GLY A 4 12.00 16.85 14.79
N ASP A 5 12.30 16.26 15.96
CA ASP A 5 13.63 15.72 16.25
C ASP A 5 13.95 14.48 15.41
N LEU A 6 15.23 14.31 15.09
CA LEU A 6 15.77 13.22 14.26
C LEU A 6 16.69 12.34 15.11
N TYR A 7 16.40 11.05 15.15
CA TYR A 7 17.17 10.06 15.90
C TYR A 7 17.89 9.16 14.90
N ARG A 8 19.22 9.06 15.02
CA ARG A 8 20.04 8.19 14.19
C ARG A 8 20.85 7.27 15.09
N GLY A 9 20.71 5.96 14.91
CA GLY A 9 21.44 4.96 15.70
C GLY A 9 21.19 3.56 15.15
N THR A 10 21.68 2.56 15.88
CA THR A 10 21.47 1.14 15.55
C THR A 10 20.17 0.67 16.16
N LEU A 11 19.31 0.02 15.36
CA LEU A 11 18.04 -0.51 15.82
C LEU A 11 18.26 -1.84 16.54
N ALA A 12 18.16 -1.84 17.86
CA ALA A 12 18.40 -3.02 18.69
C ALA A 12 17.15 -3.90 18.79
N HIS A 13 16.00 -3.29 19.08
CA HIS A 13 14.72 -3.98 19.22
C HIS A 13 13.57 -3.15 18.66
N VAL A 14 12.57 -3.85 18.10
CA VAL A 14 11.33 -3.25 17.59
C VAL A 14 10.15 -4.11 18.02
N GLU A 15 9.08 -3.46 18.47
CA GLU A 15 7.78 -4.06 18.76
C GLU A 15 6.77 -3.83 17.61
N ASP A 16 5.69 -4.62 17.58
CA ASP A 16 4.62 -4.49 16.57
C ASP A 16 3.90 -3.14 16.59
N ASN A 17 3.88 -2.46 17.74
CA ASN A 17 3.34 -1.11 17.92
C ASN A 17 4.30 -0.01 17.44
N MET A 18 5.43 -0.39 16.84
CA MET A 18 6.53 0.45 16.38
C MET A 18 7.30 1.15 17.50
N ASN A 19 7.17 0.72 18.76
CA ASN A 19 8.15 1.10 19.77
C ASN A 19 9.51 0.55 19.38
N CYS A 20 10.55 1.34 19.58
CA CYS A 20 11.90 1.00 19.13
C CYS A 20 12.91 1.29 20.23
N MET A 21 13.83 0.35 20.45
CA MET A 21 15.05 0.58 21.20
C MET A 21 16.19 0.83 20.20
N LEU A 22 16.91 1.92 20.40
CA LEU A 22 18.07 2.30 19.62
C LEU A 22 19.32 2.32 20.51
N ASP A 23 20.43 1.84 19.97
CA ASP A 23 21.76 1.90 20.60
C ASP A 23 22.67 2.85 19.82
N THR A 24 23.64 3.45 20.50
CA THR A 24 24.61 4.42 19.94
C THR A 24 23.92 5.50 19.12
N VAL A 25 23.15 6.33 19.80
CA VAL A 25 22.21 7.27 19.18
C VAL A 25 22.79 8.67 19.12
N ASN A 26 22.70 9.30 17.95
CA ASN A 26 22.87 10.73 17.78
C ASN A 26 21.50 11.36 17.49
N VAL A 27 21.04 12.19 18.41
CA VAL A 27 19.79 12.93 18.31
C VAL A 27 20.09 14.32 17.77
N THR A 28 19.46 14.71 16.68
CA THR A 28 19.43 16.09 16.21
C THR A 28 18.09 16.70 16.63
N MET A 29 18.15 17.61 17.60
CA MET A 29 16.97 18.35 18.05
C MET A 29 16.52 19.33 16.96
N LYS A 30 15.28 19.81 17.06
CA LYS A 30 14.72 20.79 16.11
C LYS A 30 15.56 22.08 15.94
N ASP A 31 16.32 22.47 16.96
CA ASP A 31 17.25 23.61 16.94
C ASP A 31 18.58 23.29 16.25
N GLY A 32 18.77 22.06 15.76
CA GLY A 32 19.95 21.60 15.04
C GLY A 32 21.07 21.10 15.95
N ARG A 33 20.91 21.12 17.29
CA ARG A 33 21.95 20.68 18.21
C ARG A 33 22.02 19.14 18.25
N PRO A 34 23.22 18.56 18.08
CA PRO A 34 23.40 17.12 18.26
C PRO A 34 23.54 16.76 19.74
N LEU A 35 22.93 15.65 20.15
CA LEU A 35 23.07 15.03 21.46
C LEU A 35 23.36 13.54 21.28
N ALA A 36 24.48 13.09 21.83
CA ALA A 36 24.83 11.67 21.85
C ALA A 36 24.20 10.98 23.08
N LEU A 37 23.58 9.83 22.85
CA LEU A 37 23.01 8.95 23.87
C LEU A 37 23.50 7.53 23.62
N GLU A 38 23.80 6.80 24.69
CA GLU A 38 24.20 5.39 24.57
C GLU A 38 23.02 4.52 24.14
N GLN A 39 21.84 4.75 24.73
CA GLN A 39 20.63 3.99 24.47
C GLN A 39 19.40 4.92 24.51
N CYS A 40 18.40 4.65 23.68
CA CYS A 40 17.16 5.41 23.63
C CYS A 40 15.94 4.53 23.31
N TYR A 41 14.87 4.67 24.08
CA TYR A 41 13.59 4.03 23.80
C TYR A 41 12.59 5.04 23.23
N LEU A 42 12.10 4.78 22.02
CA LEU A 42 11.17 5.62 21.30
C LEU A 42 9.79 4.99 21.26
N ARG A 43 8.77 5.78 21.59
CA ARG A 43 7.36 5.38 21.46
C ARG A 43 6.91 5.44 20.00
N GLY A 44 6.44 4.32 19.45
CA GLY A 44 6.06 4.18 18.05
C GLY A 44 5.02 5.18 17.56
N SER A 45 4.03 5.50 18.40
CA SER A 45 2.98 6.48 18.08
C SER A 45 3.48 7.91 17.85
N GLN A 46 4.73 8.21 18.21
CA GLN A 46 5.37 9.51 17.97
C GLN A 46 6.29 9.52 16.73
N ILE A 47 6.58 8.36 16.16
CA ILE A 47 7.42 8.23 14.98
C ILE A 47 6.61 8.59 13.73
N ARG A 48 7.21 9.38 12.82
CA ARG A 48 6.56 9.77 11.56
C ARG A 48 6.97 8.87 10.39
N PHE A 49 8.26 8.58 10.29
CA PHE A 49 8.83 7.72 9.26
C PHE A 49 10.19 7.20 9.74
N PHE A 50 10.68 6.15 9.09
CA PHE A 50 12.02 5.61 9.24
C PHE A 50 12.82 5.86 7.97
N ILE A 51 14.11 6.10 8.13
CA ILE A 51 15.07 6.05 7.03
C ILE A 51 15.85 4.77 7.24
N LEU A 52 15.77 3.87 6.26
CA LEU A 52 16.41 2.56 6.31
C LEU A 52 17.67 2.55 5.42
N PRO A 53 18.64 1.66 5.70
CA PRO A 53 19.75 1.42 4.80
C PRO A 53 19.26 1.03 3.39
N ASP A 54 19.95 1.52 2.37
CA ASP A 54 19.65 1.28 0.96
C ASP A 54 19.75 -0.21 0.56
N MET A 55 20.53 -1.01 1.29
CA MET A 55 20.62 -2.46 1.15
C MET A 55 19.26 -3.16 1.23
N LEU A 56 18.30 -2.59 1.97
CA LEU A 56 16.96 -3.15 2.11
C LEU A 56 16.06 -2.90 0.89
N LYS A 57 16.46 -2.05 -0.05
CA LYS A 57 15.67 -1.71 -1.25
C LYS A 57 15.26 -2.93 -2.07
N ASN A 58 16.13 -3.94 -2.14
CA ASN A 58 15.91 -5.14 -2.95
C ASN A 58 15.43 -6.35 -2.13
N ALA A 59 15.19 -6.17 -0.83
CA ALA A 59 14.78 -7.25 0.05
C ALA A 59 13.43 -7.86 -0.42
N PRO A 60 13.26 -9.20 -0.31
CA PRO A 60 12.08 -9.89 -0.82
C PRO A 60 10.77 -9.37 -0.20
N MET A 61 10.82 -8.87 1.04
CA MET A 61 9.68 -8.30 1.76
C MET A 61 9.01 -7.13 1.02
N PHE A 62 9.79 -6.30 0.32
CA PHE A 62 9.25 -5.14 -0.40
C PHE A 62 8.72 -5.49 -1.80
N LYS A 63 9.03 -6.68 -2.33
CA LYS A 63 8.52 -7.14 -3.64
C LYS A 63 7.05 -7.59 -3.57
N LEU A 64 6.59 -8.04 -2.40
CA LEU A 64 5.20 -8.49 -2.23
C LEU A 64 4.19 -7.34 -2.30
N ALA A 65 4.55 -6.14 -1.83
CA ALA A 65 3.69 -4.96 -1.91
C ALA A 65 3.44 -4.51 -3.36
N ALA A 66 4.44 -4.63 -4.24
CA ALA A 66 4.28 -4.38 -5.68
C ALA A 66 3.33 -5.40 -6.33
N ASN A 67 3.38 -6.65 -5.89
CA ASN A 67 2.52 -7.73 -6.36
C ASN A 67 1.12 -7.74 -5.73
N ALA A 68 0.88 -7.01 -4.65
CA ALA A 68 -0.46 -6.84 -4.09
C ALA A 68 -1.40 -6.11 -5.06
N LYS A 69 -0.89 -5.14 -5.84
CA LYS A 69 -1.62 -4.55 -6.98
C LYS A 69 -1.93 -5.58 -8.07
N ASN A 70 -1.08 -6.59 -8.24
CA ASN A 70 -1.31 -7.72 -9.16
C ASN A 70 -2.22 -8.81 -8.56
N ARG A 71 -2.41 -8.87 -7.24
CA ARG A 71 -3.34 -9.82 -6.61
C ARG A 71 -4.79 -9.52 -7.00
N ALA A 72 -5.15 -8.24 -7.18
CA ALA A 72 -6.44 -7.84 -7.76
C ALA A 72 -6.63 -8.32 -9.22
N ARG A 73 -5.53 -8.55 -9.95
CA ARG A 73 -5.52 -9.09 -11.32
C ARG A 73 -5.62 -10.62 -11.33
N ILE A 74 -5.01 -11.29 -10.35
CA ILE A 74 -5.00 -12.77 -10.22
C ILE A 74 -6.30 -13.30 -9.59
N LEU A 75 -6.98 -12.53 -8.74
CA LEU A 75 -8.30 -12.89 -8.17
C LEU A 75 -9.50 -12.65 -9.13
N GLY A 76 -9.26 -12.31 -10.39
CA GLY A 76 -10.33 -12.19 -11.41
C GLY A 76 -11.33 -11.04 -11.19
N VAL A 77 -11.17 -10.21 -10.17
CA VAL A 77 -12.15 -9.15 -9.81
C VAL A 77 -12.16 -7.98 -10.81
N ALA A 78 -11.15 -7.86 -11.67
CA ALA A 78 -11.07 -6.81 -12.69
C ALA A 78 -11.14 -7.32 -14.15
N GLY A 79 -11.79 -8.47 -14.37
CA GLY A 79 -11.71 -9.18 -15.65
C GLY A 79 -12.92 -9.12 -16.59
N ASN A 80 -14.11 -8.68 -16.16
CA ASN A 80 -15.33 -8.93 -16.97
C ASN A 80 -16.21 -7.71 -17.28
N LYS A 81 -15.60 -6.55 -17.55
CA LYS A 81 -16.35 -5.42 -18.13
C LYS A 81 -16.91 -5.70 -19.53
N ARG A 82 -16.40 -6.72 -20.23
CA ARG A 82 -16.88 -7.14 -21.56
C ARG A 82 -18.08 -8.10 -21.52
N ALA A 83 -18.29 -8.82 -20.42
CA ALA A 83 -19.40 -9.79 -20.31
C ALA A 83 -20.75 -9.14 -20.00
N PHE A 84 -20.76 -7.93 -19.43
CA PHE A 84 -21.99 -7.22 -19.07
C PHE A 84 -22.55 -6.35 -20.21
N ALA A 85 -21.72 -5.95 -21.19
CA ALA A 85 -22.13 -5.14 -22.32
C ALA A 85 -22.95 -5.91 -23.37
N ASN A 86 -22.79 -7.24 -23.46
CA ASN A 86 -23.51 -8.06 -24.44
C ASN A 86 -24.85 -8.63 -23.93
N ARG A 87 -25.24 -8.37 -22.68
CA ARG A 87 -26.53 -8.88 -22.13
C ARG A 87 -27.68 -7.88 -22.26
N THR A 88 -27.40 -6.61 -22.55
CA THR A 88 -28.43 -5.58 -22.68
C THR A 88 -28.97 -5.41 -24.10
N SER A 89 -28.36 -6.00 -25.13
CA SER A 89 -28.83 -5.90 -26.52
C SER A 89 -29.87 -6.95 -26.93
N VAL A 90 -30.08 -8.01 -26.13
CA VAL A 90 -30.93 -9.16 -26.53
C VAL A 90 -32.41 -9.01 -26.12
N ARG A 91 -32.77 -8.00 -25.32
CA ARG A 91 -34.14 -7.87 -24.78
C ARG A 91 -35.06 -6.86 -25.47
N ALA A 92 -34.61 -6.22 -26.55
CA ALA A 92 -35.34 -5.13 -27.20
C ALA A 92 -35.76 -5.39 -28.67
N ARG A 93 -35.97 -6.65 -29.08
CA ARG A 93 -36.61 -6.97 -30.37
C ARG A 93 -37.61 -8.10 -30.22
N GLY A 94 -38.82 -7.74 -29.79
CA GLY A 94 -39.92 -8.70 -29.66
C GLY A 94 -41.25 -7.99 -29.42
N ARG A 95 -41.59 -7.02 -30.27
CA ARG A 95 -42.93 -6.40 -30.24
C ARG A 95 -43.33 -5.94 -31.63
N GLY A 96 -44.24 -6.72 -32.23
CA GLY A 96 -45.22 -6.27 -33.20
C GLY A 96 -44.73 -6.06 -34.63
N ARG A 97 -45.13 -6.96 -35.54
CA ARG A 97 -45.89 -6.58 -36.74
C ARG A 97 -46.46 -7.83 -37.41
N SER A 98 -47.72 -8.14 -37.09
CA SER A 98 -48.59 -8.89 -37.99
C SER A 98 -48.87 -8.03 -39.21
N SER A 99 -48.61 -8.55 -40.41
CA SER A 99 -49.42 -8.38 -41.64
C SER A 99 -48.63 -8.78 -42.88
N ARG A 100 -49.32 -9.55 -43.74
CA ARG A 100 -49.03 -9.96 -45.13
C ARG A 100 -48.17 -11.21 -45.33
N MET A 101 -48.88 -12.32 -45.56
CA MET A 101 -48.46 -13.42 -46.43
C MET A 101 -48.71 -13.04 -47.90
N PRO A 102 -47.87 -13.46 -48.85
CA PRO A 102 -48.29 -13.71 -50.22
C PRO A 102 -48.15 -15.20 -50.54
N VAL A 103 -49.23 -15.86 -50.98
CA VAL A 103 -49.15 -17.15 -51.68
C VAL A 103 -50.29 -17.20 -52.72
N ALA A 104 -49.90 -17.54 -53.96
CA ALA A 104 -50.65 -18.07 -55.11
C ALA A 104 -52.02 -17.46 -55.46
#